data_AF-A0A9E2KJJ5-F1
#
_entry.id   AF-A0A9E2KJJ5-F1
#
_cell.length_a   1.000
_cell.length_b   1.000
_cell.length_c   1.000
_cell.angle_alpha   90.00
_cell.angle_beta   90.00
_cell.angle_gamma   90.00
#
_symmetry.space_group_name_H-M   'P 1'
#
loop_
_entity.id
_entity.type
_entity.pdbx_description
1 polymer ?
#
loop_
_entity_poly.entity_id
_entity_poly.type
_entity_poly.pdbx_seq_one_letter_code
_entity_poly.pdbx_strand_id
1 'polypeptide(L)'
;MPREDGYKNLVPLSERTKAEQRKIQESGGIASGAARRRKRALKEAADLFLSLPVSDRRKWNRLARMGIPPEEIDHQMEMIVGLQEAAAKGSAPAAALLAKLLGEDQSRPAPEDPLDGDANPLAGLTTEELRQLIAQEGADD
;
A
#
# COMPACT_ATOMS: atom_id res chain seq x y z
N MET A 1 6.71 -5.82 -19.49
CA MET A 1 5.84 -6.66 -20.33
C MET A 1 5.44 -7.89 -19.53
N PRO A 2 4.16 -8.30 -19.55
CA PRO A 2 3.75 -9.57 -18.94
C PRO A 2 4.51 -10.72 -19.61
N ARG A 3 4.90 -11.73 -18.84
CA ARG A 3 5.54 -12.93 -19.41
C ARG A 3 4.49 -13.66 -20.25
N GLU A 4 4.68 -13.72 -21.57
CA GLU A 4 3.74 -14.33 -22.54
C GLU A 4 3.37 -15.79 -22.22
N ASP A 5 4.20 -16.49 -21.45
CA ASP A 5 4.04 -17.92 -21.21
C ASP A 5 3.17 -18.28 -20.00
N GLY A 6 2.82 -17.31 -19.15
CA GLY A 6 2.13 -17.57 -17.88
C GLY A 6 0.67 -18.00 -18.02
N TYR A 7 0.02 -17.66 -19.14
CA TYR A 7 -1.43 -17.82 -19.32
C TYR A 7 -1.81 -18.91 -20.33
N LYS A 8 -0.86 -19.42 -21.10
CA LYS A 8 -1.09 -20.43 -22.17
C LYS A 8 -1.70 -21.74 -21.65
N ASN A 9 -1.57 -22.02 -20.35
CA ASN A 9 -2.07 -23.23 -19.70
C ASN A 9 -3.33 -22.99 -18.84
N LEU A 10 -3.92 -21.79 -18.84
CA LEU A 10 -5.08 -21.47 -18.01
C LEU A 10 -6.38 -21.58 -18.81
N VAL A 11 -7.37 -22.25 -18.24
CA VAL A 11 -8.73 -22.26 -18.79
C VAL A 11 -9.41 -20.92 -18.50
N PRO A 12 -9.92 -20.19 -19.52
CA PRO A 12 -10.66 -18.94 -19.34
C PRO A 12 -11.85 -19.10 -18.40
N LEU A 13 -12.21 -18.04 -17.66
CA LEU A 13 -13.37 -18.07 -16.76
C LEU A 13 -14.69 -18.29 -17.52
N SER A 14 -14.80 -17.76 -18.74
CA SER A 14 -15.95 -17.94 -19.63
C SER A 14 -16.23 -19.40 -20.00
N GLU A 15 -15.19 -20.23 -20.02
CA GLU A 15 -15.27 -21.66 -20.36
C GLU A 15 -15.52 -22.55 -19.13
N ARG A 16 -15.61 -21.96 -17.94
CA ARG A 16 -15.89 -22.67 -16.68
C ARG A 16 -17.36 -22.61 -16.29
N THR A 17 -17.81 -23.60 -15.53
CA THR A 17 -19.16 -23.60 -14.95
C THR A 17 -19.33 -22.47 -13.93
N LYS A 18 -20.58 -22.02 -13.73
CA LYS A 18 -20.89 -20.98 -12.73
C LYS A 18 -20.45 -21.38 -11.31
N ALA A 19 -20.50 -22.66 -10.98
CA ALA A 19 -20.07 -23.16 -9.68
C ALA A 19 -18.55 -23.05 -9.49
N GLU A 20 -17.76 -23.38 -10.52
CA GLU A 20 -16.31 -23.23 -10.50
C GLU A 20 -15.90 -21.77 -10.45
N GLN A 21 -16.54 -20.91 -11.25
CA GLN A 21 -16.31 -19.46 -11.21
C GLN A 21 -16.56 -18.91 -9.81
N ARG A 22 -17.68 -19.30 -9.16
CA ARG A 22 -17.99 -18.88 -7.78
C ARG A 22 -16.90 -19.30 -6.80
N LYS A 23 -16.45 -20.56 -6.87
CA LYS A 23 -15.39 -21.07 -5.98
C LYS A 23 -14.06 -20.32 -6.16
N ILE A 24 -13.71 -19.98 -7.41
CA ILE A 24 -12.51 -19.19 -7.71
C ILE A 24 -12.64 -17.78 -7.13
N GLN A 25 -13.77 -17.10 -7.38
CA GLN A 25 -14.03 -15.76 -6.85
C GLN A 25 -14.01 -15.74 -5.32
N GLU A 26 -14.64 -16.72 -4.68
CA GLU A 26 -14.62 -16.89 -3.23
C GLU A 26 -13.19 -17.06 -2.70
N SER A 27 -12.41 -17.96 -3.30
CA SER A 27 -11.01 -18.17 -2.90
C SER A 27 -10.15 -16.92 -3.09
N GLY A 28 -10.37 -16.17 -4.17
CA GLY A 28 -9.71 -14.90 -4.44
C GLY A 28 -10.09 -13.83 -3.41
N GLY A 29 -11.38 -13.73 -3.06
CA GLY A 29 -11.88 -12.82 -2.04
C GLY A 29 -11.30 -13.12 -0.65
N ILE A 30 -11.24 -14.39 -0.26
CA ILE A 30 -10.63 -14.82 1.01
C ILE A 30 -9.14 -14.49 1.05
N ALA A 31 -8.40 -14.81 -0.02
CA ALA A 31 -6.97 -14.53 -0.11
C ALA A 31 -6.68 -13.03 -0.08
N SER A 32 -7.45 -12.24 -0.84
CA SER A 32 -7.38 -10.78 -0.83
C SER A 32 -7.70 -10.20 0.55
N GLY A 33 -8.77 -10.66 1.19
CA GLY A 33 -9.14 -10.25 2.54
C GLY A 33 -8.06 -10.57 3.57
N ALA A 34 -7.43 -11.75 3.48
CA ALA A 34 -6.31 -12.12 4.33
C ALA A 34 -5.08 -11.21 4.11
N ALA A 35 -4.76 -10.90 2.85
CA ALA A 35 -3.69 -9.99 2.49
C ALA A 35 -3.94 -8.57 3.01
N ARG A 36 -5.16 -8.04 2.86
CA ARG A 36 -5.54 -6.71 3.39
C ARG A 36 -5.44 -6.65 4.91
N ARG A 37 -5.94 -7.67 5.63
CA ARG A 37 -5.79 -7.76 7.08
C ARG A 37 -4.33 -7.79 7.51
N ARG A 38 -3.48 -8.54 6.78
CA ARG A 38 -2.04 -8.57 7.02
C ARG A 38 -1.38 -7.21 6.77
N LYS A 39 -1.72 -6.52 5.67
CA LYS A 39 -1.24 -5.15 5.37
C LYS A 39 -1.59 -4.19 6.51
N ARG A 40 -2.83 -4.24 7.01
CA ARG A 40 -3.30 -3.43 8.14
C ARG A 40 -2.52 -3.73 9.43
N ALA A 41 -2.41 -5.01 9.81
CA ALA A 41 -1.67 -5.40 11.01
C ALA A 41 -0.19 -5.00 10.94
N LEU A 42 0.43 -5.10 9.76
CA LEU A 42 1.81 -4.65 9.56
C LEU A 42 1.94 -3.12 9.69
N LYS A 43 0.97 -2.36 9.16
CA LYS A 43 0.93 -0.91 9.31
C LYS A 43 0.84 -0.52 10.79
N GLU A 44 -0.07 -1.13 11.53
CA GLU A 44 -0.23 -0.89 12.98
C GLU A 44 1.05 -1.25 13.75
N ALA A 45 1.69 -2.37 13.42
CA ALA A 45 2.96 -2.77 14.04
C ALA A 45 4.11 -1.81 13.69
N ALA A 46 4.15 -1.29 12.46
CA ALA A 46 5.15 -0.31 12.03
C ALA A 46 4.94 1.02 12.73
N ASP A 47 3.71 1.53 12.80
CA ASP A 47 3.36 2.77 13.49
C ASP A 47 3.75 2.68 14.98
N LEU A 48 3.43 1.57 15.64
CA LEU A 48 3.87 1.30 17.00
C LEU A 48 5.38 1.31 17.11
N PHE A 49 6.09 0.51 16.30
CA PHE A 49 7.54 0.39 16.38
C PHE A 49 8.25 1.73 16.16
N LEU A 50 7.80 2.52 15.19
CA LEU A 50 8.38 3.83 14.88
C LEU A 50 8.22 4.84 16.03
N SER A 51 7.13 4.76 16.79
CA SER A 51 6.88 5.61 17.97
C SER A 51 7.66 5.21 19.23
N LEU A 52 8.31 4.04 19.25
CA LEU A 52 9.04 3.58 20.42
C LEU A 52 10.37 4.33 20.57
N PRO A 53 10.81 4.60 21.81
CA PRO A 53 12.09 5.26 22.06
C PRO A 53 13.25 4.38 21.62
N VAL A 54 14.30 5.01 21.09
CA VAL A 54 15.50 4.29 20.66
C VAL A 54 16.20 3.66 21.87
N SER A 55 16.23 2.32 21.93
CA SER A 55 16.86 1.58 23.04
C SER A 55 18.39 1.51 22.95
N ASP A 56 18.95 1.60 21.75
CA ASP A 56 20.40 1.54 21.54
C ASP A 56 21.06 2.82 22.05
N ARG A 57 21.82 2.70 23.13
CA ARG A 57 22.46 3.85 23.80
C ARG A 57 23.41 4.62 22.89
N ARG A 58 24.11 3.96 21.96
CA ARG A 58 25.05 4.63 21.05
C ARG A 58 24.30 5.49 20.05
N LYS A 59 23.19 4.96 19.52
CA LYS A 59 22.32 5.70 18.60
C LYS A 59 21.60 6.84 19.32
N TRP A 60 21.03 6.56 20.48
CA TRP A 60 20.38 7.56 21.33
C TRP A 60 21.33 8.72 21.65
N ASN A 61 22.56 8.43 22.11
CA ASN A 61 23.57 9.45 22.42
C ASN A 61 24.03 10.23 21.17
N ARG A 62 23.94 9.65 19.98
CA ARG A 62 24.22 10.36 18.72
C ARG A 62 23.11 11.39 18.48
N LEU A 63 21.85 10.99 18.56
CA LEU A 63 20.69 11.84 18.34
C LEU A 63 20.61 12.98 19.37
N ALA A 64 20.84 12.69 20.65
CA ALA A 64 20.87 13.71 21.70
C ALA A 64 21.95 14.79 21.46
N ARG A 65 23.13 14.39 20.94
CA ARG A 65 24.20 15.35 20.57
C ARG A 65 23.87 16.22 19.37
N MET A 66 22.87 15.85 18.57
CA MET A 66 22.34 16.68 17.49
C MET A 66 21.34 17.73 18.00
N GLY A 67 21.05 17.76 19.31
CA GLY A 67 20.11 18.69 19.92
C GLY A 67 18.65 18.24 19.88
N ILE A 68 18.40 16.98 19.50
CA ILE A 68 17.05 16.39 19.55
C ILE A 68 16.69 16.16 21.03
N PRO A 69 15.54 16.67 21.49
CA PRO A 69 15.18 16.53 22.89
C PRO A 69 14.79 15.07 23.21
N PRO A 70 15.10 14.56 24.41
CA PRO A 70 14.93 13.14 24.77
C PRO A 70 13.56 12.53 24.44
N GLU A 71 12.50 13.30 24.59
CA GLU A 71 11.12 12.91 24.32
C GLU A 71 10.80 12.71 22.83
N GLU A 72 11.60 13.29 21.94
CA GLU A 72 11.49 13.15 20.48
C GLU A 72 12.51 12.13 19.92
N ILE A 73 13.26 11.43 20.79
CA ILE A 73 14.21 10.38 20.36
C ILE A 73 13.49 9.04 20.23
N ASP A 74 12.77 8.87 19.13
CA ASP A 74 12.13 7.63 18.71
C ASP A 74 12.74 7.06 17.42
N HIS A 75 12.27 5.88 17.01
CA HIS A 75 12.75 5.24 15.79
C HIS A 75 12.35 6.01 14.51
N GLN A 76 11.23 6.75 14.54
CA GLN A 76 10.83 7.62 13.43
C GLN A 76 11.88 8.73 13.20
N MET A 77 12.25 9.44 14.25
CA MET A 77 13.29 10.47 14.22
C MET A 77 14.65 9.90 13.83
N GLU A 78 15.00 8.70 14.34
CA GLU A 78 16.22 7.99 13.93
C GLU A 78 16.29 7.79 12.41
N MET A 79 15.19 7.38 11.78
CA MET A 79 15.13 7.22 10.32
C MET A 79 15.25 8.54 9.57
N ILE A 80 14.57 9.60 10.02
CA ILE A 80 14.64 10.93 9.40
C ILE A 80 16.08 11.44 9.40
N VAL A 81 16.78 11.30 10.52
CA VAL A 81 18.21 11.65 10.62
C VAL A 81 19.05 10.81 9.66
N GLY A 82 18.82 9.50 9.59
CA GLY A 82 19.54 8.63 8.65
C GLY A 82 19.33 9.03 7.18
N LEU A 83 18.11 9.38 6.80
CA LEU A 83 17.78 9.88 5.46
C LEU A 83 18.47 11.22 5.19
N GLN A 84 18.43 12.14 6.15
CA GLN A 84 19.07 13.45 6.03
C GLN A 84 20.59 13.30 5.86
N GLU A 85 21.24 12.45 6.66
CA GLU A 85 22.69 12.19 6.54
C GLU A 85 23.05 11.57 5.18
N ALA A 86 22.24 10.65 4.67
CA ALA A 86 22.45 10.02 3.37
C ALA A 86 22.26 11.02 2.23
N ALA A 87 21.23 11.86 2.30
CA ALA A 87 20.97 12.92 1.34
C ALA A 87 22.10 13.95 1.31
N ALA A 88 22.59 14.38 2.48
CA ALA A 88 23.73 15.29 2.61
C ALA A 88 25.02 14.71 2.00
N LYS A 89 25.16 13.38 1.95
CA LYS A 89 26.25 12.66 1.29
C LYS A 89 26.02 12.41 -0.20
N GLY A 90 24.94 12.94 -0.78
CA GLY A 90 24.64 12.86 -2.21
C GLY A 90 23.68 11.74 -2.62
N SER A 91 23.00 11.07 -1.70
CA SER A 91 21.97 10.07 -2.04
C SER A 91 20.70 10.74 -2.57
N ALA A 92 20.59 10.84 -3.90
CA ALA A 92 19.38 11.35 -4.56
C ALA A 92 18.09 10.61 -4.14
N PRO A 93 18.09 9.26 -3.97
CA PRO A 93 16.90 8.57 -3.45
C PRO A 93 16.48 9.00 -2.05
N ALA A 94 17.44 9.26 -1.15
CA ALA A 94 17.12 9.73 0.20
C ALA A 94 16.57 11.17 0.18
N ALA A 95 17.15 12.04 -0.65
CA ALA A 95 16.65 13.39 -0.86
C ALA A 95 15.22 13.39 -1.43
N ALA A 96 14.94 12.55 -2.42
CA ALA A 96 13.62 12.41 -3.00
C ALA A 96 12.57 11.91 -1.98
N LEU A 97 12.94 10.96 -1.11
CA LEU A 97 12.06 10.49 -0.06
C LEU A 97 11.75 11.59 0.97
N LEU A 98 12.74 12.40 1.36
CA LEU A 98 12.54 13.55 2.25
C LEU A 98 11.62 14.61 1.60
N ALA A 99 11.85 14.95 0.33
CA ALA A 99 10.99 15.89 -0.41
C ALA A 99 9.52 15.39 -0.48
N LYS A 100 9.34 14.08 -0.68
CA LYS A 100 8.00 13.45 -0.66
C LYS A 100 7.33 13.57 0.71
N LEU A 101 8.07 13.36 1.81
CA LEU A 101 7.55 13.51 3.17
C LEU A 101 7.16 14.95 3.49
N LEU A 102 7.88 15.93 2.95
CA LEU A 102 7.58 17.36 3.10
C LEU A 102 6.45 17.85 2.19
N GLY A 103 5.90 16.99 1.31
CA GLY A 103 4.86 17.37 0.37
C GLY A 103 5.35 18.25 -0.78
N GLU A 104 6.67 18.31 -1.01
CA GLU A 104 7.27 19.06 -2.12
C GLU A 104 7.12 18.34 -3.47
N ASP A 105 6.80 17.04 -3.43
CA ASP A 105 6.41 16.25 -4.59
C ASP A 105 4.92 16.47 -4.90
N GLN A 106 4.58 17.63 -5.45
CA GLN A 106 3.30 17.87 -6.14
C GLN A 106 3.29 17.22 -7.53
N SER A 107 3.71 15.96 -7.64
CA SER A 107 3.32 15.14 -8.78
C SER A 107 1.86 14.72 -8.56
N ARG A 108 1.03 15.06 -9.55
CA ARG A 108 -0.41 14.79 -9.68
C ARG A 108 -0.85 13.59 -8.83
N PRO A 109 -1.89 13.71 -7.97
CA PRO A 109 -2.35 12.57 -7.17
C PRO A 109 -2.56 11.40 -8.14
N ALA A 110 -1.87 10.30 -7.88
CA ALA A 110 -2.20 9.04 -8.51
C ALA A 110 -3.71 8.85 -8.29
N PRO A 111 -4.49 8.43 -9.31
CA PRO A 111 -5.89 8.11 -9.09
C PRO A 111 -5.95 7.20 -7.87
N GLU A 112 -6.72 7.62 -6.87
CA GLU A 112 -6.89 6.89 -5.62
C GLU A 112 -7.10 5.42 -5.97
N ASP A 113 -6.25 4.53 -5.45
CA ASP A 113 -6.41 3.10 -5.68
C ASP A 113 -7.85 2.74 -5.28
N PRO A 114 -8.73 2.34 -6.21
CA PRO A 114 -10.15 2.09 -5.91
C PRO A 114 -10.35 1.03 -4.82
N LEU A 115 -9.27 0.33 -4.44
CA LEU A 115 -9.23 -0.72 -3.44
C LEU A 115 -8.72 -0.27 -2.06
N ASP A 116 -8.20 0.96 -1.91
CA ASP A 116 -7.70 1.48 -0.62
C ASP A 116 -8.78 2.23 0.20
N GLY A 117 -10.01 2.32 -0.30
CA GLY A 117 -11.20 2.74 0.45
C GLY A 117 -12.07 1.55 0.86
N ASP A 118 -12.58 1.53 2.09
CA ASP A 118 -13.62 0.57 2.53
C ASP A 118 -14.98 0.81 1.82
N ALA A 119 -15.05 1.79 0.90
CA ALA A 119 -16.23 2.07 0.09
C ALA A 119 -16.30 1.05 -1.06
N ASN A 120 -17.12 0.01 -0.89
CA ASN A 120 -17.57 -0.79 -2.02
C ASN A 120 -18.56 0.08 -2.84
N PRO A 121 -18.19 0.54 -4.05
CA PRO A 121 -19.04 1.41 -4.86
C PRO A 121 -20.35 0.72 -5.29
N LEU A 122 -20.44 -0.60 -5.11
CA LEU A 122 -21.60 -1.42 -5.45
C LEU A 122 -22.50 -1.73 -4.23
N ALA A 123 -22.15 -1.27 -3.02
CA ALA A 123 -22.83 -1.67 -1.79
C ALA A 123 -24.30 -1.20 -1.66
N GLY A 124 -24.72 -0.24 -2.50
CA GLY A 124 -26.09 0.29 -2.50
C GLY A 124 -26.92 -0.05 -3.74
N LEU A 125 -26.36 -0.79 -4.70
CA LEU A 125 -27.02 -1.05 -5.98
C LEU A 125 -27.89 -2.30 -5.91
N THR A 126 -29.08 -2.21 -6.50
CA THR A 126 -29.99 -3.33 -6.71
C THR A 126 -29.46 -4.27 -7.79
N THR A 127 -29.97 -5.51 -7.81
CA THR A 127 -29.53 -6.51 -8.79
C THR A 127 -29.80 -6.10 -10.24
N GLU A 128 -30.81 -5.26 -10.48
CA GLU A 128 -31.10 -4.71 -11.82
C GLU A 128 -30.14 -3.60 -12.21
N GLU A 129 -29.77 -2.72 -11.28
CA GLU A 129 -28.80 -1.65 -11.54
C GLU A 129 -27.40 -2.21 -11.83
N LEU A 130 -27.00 -3.28 -11.13
CA LEU A 130 -25.75 -4.00 -11.43
C LEU A 130 -25.76 -4.62 -12.83
N ARG A 131 -26.90 -5.17 -13.28
CA ARG A 131 -27.02 -5.72 -14.63
C ARG A 131 -26.97 -4.64 -15.71
N GLN A 132 -27.55 -3.47 -15.45
CA GLN A 132 -27.50 -2.35 -16.39
C GLN A 132 -26.09 -1.78 -16.53
N LEU A 133 -25.33 -1.69 -15.44
CA LEU A 133 -23.92 -1.27 -15.47
C LEU A 133 -23.06 -2.22 -16.31
N ILE A 134 -23.20 -3.53 -16.09
CA ILE A 134 -22.47 -4.54 -16.86
C ILE A 134 -22.88 -4.54 -18.34
N ALA A 135 -24.16 -4.25 -18.63
CA ALA A 135 -24.65 -4.15 -20.00
C ALA A 135 -24.16 -2.89 -20.74
N GLN A 136 -23.86 -1.81 -20.02
CA GLN A 136 -23.31 -0.57 -20.59
C GLN A 136 -21.80 -0.69 -20.89
N GLU A 137 -21.04 -1.43 -20.08
CA GLU A 137 -19.61 -1.70 -20.36
C GLU A 137 -19.37 -2.72 -21.48
N GLY A 138 -20.38 -3.54 -21.83
CA GLY A 138 -20.30 -4.51 -22.93
C GLY A 138 -20.73 -3.99 -24.30
N ALA A 139 -20.93 -2.67 -24.47
CA ALA A 139 -21.45 -2.07 -25.69
C ALA A 139 -20.39 -1.33 -26.54
N ASP A 140 -19.12 -1.31 -26.11
CA ASP A 140 -18.00 -0.64 -26.80
C ASP A 140 -16.94 -1.62 -27.37
N ASP A 141 -17.36 -2.82 -27.79
CA ASP A 141 -16.59 -3.72 -28.68
C ASP A 141 -17.27 -3.87 -30.06
#